data_AF-A0A926KCD0-F1
#
_entry.id   AF-A0A926KCD0-F1
#
_cell.length_a   1.000
_cell.length_b   1.000
_cell.length_c   1.000
_cell.angle_alpha   90.00
_cell.angle_beta   90.00
_cell.angle_gamma   90.00
#
_symmetry.space_group_name_H-M   'P 1'
#
loop_
_entity.id
_entity.type
_entity.pdbx_description
1 polymer ?
#
loop_
_entity_poly.entity_id
_entity_poly.type
_entity_poly.pdbx_seq_one_letter_code
_entity_poly.pdbx_strand_id
1 'polypeptide(L)'
;MQLGARWQVGNDPHRSVPPALFDTIATCEQAHPSARAWTLTWLEGRPRLALDDLAEISVDQQGAVRVKELTALASNAKDVLGEESSLSSYDDDEDDDDDWLLGG
;
A
#
# COMPACT_ATOMS: atom_id res chain seq x y z
N MET A 1 -16.36 10.43 24.42
CA MET A 1 -15.31 11.01 23.55
C MET A 1 -13.99 10.38 23.98
N GLN A 2 -13.36 9.58 23.13
CA GLN A 2 -12.07 8.95 23.45
C GLN A 2 -10.97 9.79 22.80
N LEU A 3 -10.10 10.38 23.63
CA LEU A 3 -9.03 11.24 23.16
C LEU A 3 -8.00 10.39 22.41
N GLY A 4 -7.59 10.84 21.23
CA GLY A 4 -6.44 10.28 20.53
C GLY A 4 -5.14 10.48 21.32
N ALA A 5 -4.09 9.76 20.94
CA ALA A 5 -2.76 9.90 21.53
C ALA A 5 -1.71 10.02 20.42
N ARG A 6 -0.61 10.73 20.67
CA ARG A 6 0.51 10.82 19.73
C ARG A 6 1.81 10.56 20.48
N TRP A 7 2.70 9.75 19.91
CA TRP A 7 4.03 9.48 20.46
C TRP A 7 5.06 9.38 19.34
N GLN A 8 6.35 9.44 19.70
CA GLN A 8 7.45 9.30 18.75
C GLN A 8 7.73 7.84 18.42
N VAL A 9 8.16 7.58 17.19
CA VAL A 9 8.63 6.27 16.74
C VAL A 9 9.81 5.81 17.61
N GLY A 10 9.83 4.53 17.99
CA GLY A 10 10.85 3.96 18.89
C GLY A 10 10.68 4.31 20.36
N ASN A 11 9.64 5.06 20.74
CA ASN A 11 9.28 5.33 22.13
C ASN A 11 8.18 4.35 22.60
N ASP A 12 7.99 4.22 23.91
CA ASP A 12 7.00 3.30 24.46
C ASP A 12 5.56 3.64 23.95
N PRO A 13 4.82 2.67 23.39
CA PRO A 13 3.48 2.90 22.86
C PRO A 13 2.54 3.32 24.00
N HIS A 14 1.67 4.30 23.73
CA HIS A 14 0.76 4.82 24.75
C HIS A 14 -0.14 3.69 25.32
N ARG A 15 -0.40 3.71 26.64
CA ARG A 15 -1.26 2.74 27.37
C ARG A 15 -2.66 2.47 26.79
N SER A 16 -3.13 3.30 25.87
CA SER A 16 -4.39 3.12 25.16
C SER A 16 -4.28 2.19 23.95
N VAL A 17 -3.07 1.84 23.53
CA VAL A 17 -2.81 0.95 22.40
C VAL A 17 -2.92 -0.50 22.89
N PRO A 18 -3.73 -1.34 22.23
CA PRO A 18 -3.80 -2.76 22.55
C PRO A 18 -2.44 -3.45 22.31
N PRO A 19 -2.01 -4.35 23.20
CA PRO A 19 -0.74 -5.07 23.06
C PRO A 19 -0.69 -5.95 21.81
N ALA A 20 -1.85 -6.39 21.30
CA ALA A 20 -1.95 -7.13 20.04
C ALA A 20 -1.44 -6.34 18.81
N LEU A 21 -1.36 -5.01 18.91
CA LEU A 21 -0.88 -4.14 17.83
C LEU A 21 0.63 -3.84 17.93
N PHE A 22 1.30 -4.21 19.04
CA PHE A 22 2.71 -3.84 19.25
C PHE A 22 3.63 -4.49 18.22
N ASP A 23 3.38 -5.75 17.89
CA ASP A 23 4.13 -6.47 16.86
C ASP A 23 3.97 -5.82 15.47
N THR A 24 2.74 -5.41 15.14
CA THR A 24 2.44 -4.69 13.90
C THR A 24 3.07 -3.30 13.86
N ILE A 25 3.06 -2.57 14.98
CA ILE A 25 3.74 -1.28 15.13
C ILE A 25 5.23 -1.45 14.86
N ALA A 26 5.89 -2.40 15.52
CA ALA A 26 7.33 -2.65 15.34
C ALA A 26 7.67 -3.05 13.89
N THR A 27 6.78 -3.81 13.23
CA THR A 27 6.93 -4.17 11.81
C THR A 27 6.84 -2.94 10.91
N CYS A 28 5.86 -2.07 11.12
CA CYS A 28 5.72 -0.81 10.37
C CYS A 28 6.89 0.15 10.61
N GLU A 29 7.40 0.25 11.84
CA GLU A 29 8.58 1.07 12.15
C GLU A 29 9.84 0.57 11.41
N GLN A 30 10.01 -0.75 11.30
CA GLN A 30 11.10 -1.35 10.52
C GLN A 30 10.94 -1.12 9.01
N ALA A 31 9.71 -1.18 8.50
CA ALA A 31 9.40 -0.92 7.10
C ALA A 31 9.59 0.56 6.71
N HIS A 32 9.35 1.48 7.65
CA HIS A 32 9.42 2.93 7.41
C HIS A 32 10.37 3.63 8.40
N PRO A 33 11.69 3.48 8.25
CA PRO A 33 12.67 4.09 9.16
C PRO A 33 12.67 5.63 9.11
N SER A 34 12.09 6.23 8.07
CA SER A 34 11.92 7.68 7.94
C SER A 34 10.77 8.24 8.78
N ALA A 35 9.92 7.37 9.35
CA ALA A 35 8.77 7.79 10.13
C ALA A 35 9.20 8.43 11.46
N ARG A 36 8.44 9.43 11.91
CA ARG A 36 8.82 10.25 13.08
C ARG A 36 7.89 10.06 14.26
N ALA A 37 6.59 9.88 14.01
CA ALA A 37 5.60 9.80 15.05
C ALA A 37 4.42 8.90 14.68
N TRP A 38 3.86 8.27 15.71
CA TRP A 38 2.59 7.57 15.67
C TRP A 38 1.47 8.45 16.16
N THR A 39 0.32 8.36 15.49
CA THR A 39 -0.92 9.03 15.86
C THR A 39 -2.03 8.01 16.03
N LEU A 40 -2.48 7.80 17.26
CA LEU A 40 -3.65 7.01 17.60
C LEU A 40 -4.91 7.88 17.55
N THR A 41 -5.87 7.41 16.79
CA THR A 41 -7.22 7.94 16.69
C THR A 41 -8.23 6.84 17.00
N TRP A 42 -9.45 7.24 17.38
CA TRP A 42 -10.55 6.32 17.67
C TRP A 42 -11.69 6.60 16.72
N LEU A 43 -11.97 5.67 15.81
CA LEU A 43 -13.09 5.76 14.88
C LEU A 43 -14.14 4.73 15.28
N GLU A 44 -15.35 5.20 15.60
CA GLU A 44 -16.47 4.34 16.00
C GLU A 44 -16.13 3.38 17.17
N GLY A 45 -15.24 3.82 18.07
CA GLY A 45 -14.76 3.02 19.19
C GLY A 45 -13.61 2.06 18.86
N ARG A 46 -13.03 2.15 17.66
CA ARG A 46 -11.92 1.29 17.21
C ARG A 46 -10.62 2.07 17.11
N PRO A 47 -9.48 1.49 17.55
CA PRO A 47 -8.19 2.12 17.43
C PRO A 47 -7.73 2.14 15.97
N ARG A 48 -7.28 3.31 15.53
CA ARG A 48 -6.65 3.54 14.22
C ARG A 48 -5.34 4.29 14.43
N LEU A 49 -4.25 3.66 14.07
CA LEU A 49 -2.88 4.15 14.24
C LEU A 49 -2.38 4.63 12.88
N ALA A 50 -1.93 5.87 12.79
CA ALA A 50 -1.26 6.39 11.60
C ALA A 50 0.21 6.66 11.91
N LEU A 51 1.11 6.15 11.07
CA LEU A 51 2.55 6.34 11.14
C LEU A 51 2.96 7.44 10.17
N ASP A 52 3.07 8.68 10.65
CA ASP A 52 3.53 9.85 9.89
C ASP A 52 2.93 9.98 8.46
N ASP A 53 1.68 9.55 8.26
CA ASP A 53 0.99 9.46 6.95
C ASP A 53 1.63 8.50 5.91
N LEU A 54 2.58 7.66 6.34
CA LEU A 54 3.25 6.65 5.51
C LEU A 54 2.55 5.29 5.57
N ALA A 55 2.02 4.93 6.73
CA ALA A 55 1.29 3.70 6.95
C ALA A 55 0.17 3.89 7.98
N GLU A 56 -0.84 3.06 7.91
CA GLU A 56 -1.98 3.09 8.80
C GLU A 56 -2.38 1.68 9.24
N ILE A 57 -2.52 1.49 10.53
CA ILE A 57 -3.02 0.24 11.13
C ILE A 57 -4.44 0.52 11.64
N SER A 58 -5.40 -0.27 11.18
CA SER A 58 -6.80 -0.18 11.59
C SER A 58 -7.33 -1.54 12.00
N VAL A 59 -8.33 -1.56 12.89
CA VAL A 59 -9.01 -2.78 13.32
C VAL A 59 -10.42 -2.80 12.73
N ASP A 60 -10.73 -3.87 12.00
CA ASP A 60 -12.03 -4.08 11.36
C ASP A 60 -13.12 -4.49 12.38
N GLN A 61 -14.37 -4.62 11.93
CA GLN A 61 -15.51 -4.98 12.80
C GLN A 61 -15.34 -6.35 13.46
N GLN A 62 -14.60 -7.24 12.79
CA GLN A 62 -14.30 -8.59 13.25
C GLN A 62 -13.11 -8.65 14.21
N GLY A 63 -12.48 -7.50 14.54
CA GLY A 63 -11.23 -7.47 15.31
C GLY A 63 -9.98 -7.81 14.50
N ALA A 64 -10.10 -7.95 13.18
CA ALA A 64 -8.97 -8.20 12.29
C ALA A 64 -8.12 -6.94 12.13
N VAL A 65 -6.81 -7.07 12.32
CA VAL A 65 -5.84 -5.99 12.10
C VAL A 65 -5.55 -5.86 10.61
N ARG A 66 -5.72 -4.66 10.06
CA ARG A 66 -5.36 -4.32 8.68
C ARG A 66 -4.31 -3.23 8.66
N VAL A 67 -3.25 -3.46 7.88
CA VAL A 67 -2.23 -2.46 7.60
C VAL A 67 -2.48 -1.92 6.19
N LYS A 68 -2.54 -0.60 6.06
CA LYS A 68 -2.65 0.12 4.80
C LYS A 68 -1.42 0.98 4.64
N GLU A 69 -0.61 0.69 3.63
CA GLU A 69 0.48 1.59 3.25
C GLU A 69 -0.13 2.80 2.52
N LEU A 70 0.25 3.99 2.97
CA LEU A 70 -0.22 5.28 2.45
C LEU A 70 0.84 5.95 1.56
N THR A 71 2.01 5.32 1.38
CA THR A 71 3.13 5.88 0.62
C THR A 71 2.67 6.33 -0.78
N ALA A 72 2.85 7.62 -1.08
CA ALA A 72 2.42 8.26 -2.33
C ALA A 72 3.24 7.84 -3.57
N LEU A 73 4.25 6.97 -3.40
CA LEU A 73 4.93 6.27 -4.49
C LEU A 73 4.60 4.78 -4.43
N ALA A 74 3.42 4.42 -4.91
CA ALA A 74 3.12 3.04 -5.30
C ALA A 74 4.01 2.64 -6.48
N SER A 75 5.29 2.36 -6.21
CA SER A 75 6.19 1.74 -7.17
C SER A 75 6.72 0.45 -6.56
N ASN A 76 6.03 -0.62 -6.97
CA ASN A 76 6.56 -1.96 -7.20
C ASN A 76 6.52 -2.96 -6.03
N ALA A 77 5.60 -3.93 -6.12
CA ALA A 77 5.96 -5.34 -6.41
C ALA A 77 4.92 -6.34 -5.85
N LYS A 78 3.75 -6.48 -6.49
CA LYS A 78 2.99 -7.75 -6.47
C LYS A 78 1.89 -7.82 -7.53
N ASP A 79 2.26 -7.63 -8.79
CA ASP A 79 1.45 -8.04 -9.93
C ASP A 79 2.39 -8.44 -11.08
N VAL A 80 3.21 -9.47 -10.86
CA VAL A 80 4.05 -10.11 -11.89
C VAL A 80 4.04 -11.61 -11.66
N LEU A 81 2.85 -12.22 -11.73
CA LEU A 81 2.72 -13.67 -11.93
C LEU A 81 1.50 -13.92 -12.82
N GLY A 82 1.72 -13.85 -14.13
CA GLY A 82 0.71 -14.20 -15.12
C GLY A 82 1.23 -14.00 -16.54
N GLU A 83 1.73 -15.09 -17.13
CA GLU A 83 1.77 -15.31 -18.57
C GLU A 83 2.97 -14.74 -19.34
N GLU A 84 4.15 -15.22 -18.96
CA GLU A 84 5.15 -15.63 -19.95
C GLU A 84 4.60 -16.82 -20.76
N SER A 85 4.04 -16.57 -21.95
CA SER A 85 4.07 -17.49 -23.11
C SER A 85 3.14 -16.99 -24.21
N SER A 86 3.71 -16.27 -25.18
CA SER A 86 3.54 -16.52 -26.62
C SER A 86 4.27 -15.44 -27.41
N LEU A 87 5.61 -15.57 -27.46
CA LEU A 87 6.37 -15.12 -28.61
C LEU A 87 5.86 -15.91 -29.82
N SER A 88 5.08 -15.26 -30.68
CA SER A 88 4.74 -15.77 -32.00
C SER A 88 4.94 -14.65 -33.01
N SER A 89 6.14 -14.67 -33.60
CA SER A 89 6.52 -14.22 -34.94
C SER A 89 5.72 -13.06 -35.55
N TYR A 90 6.36 -11.89 -35.62
CA TYR A 90 6.09 -10.96 -36.70
C TYR A 90 6.58 -11.63 -37.98
N ASP A 91 5.63 -12.00 -38.83
CA ASP A 91 5.88 -12.29 -40.24
C ASP A 91 5.88 -10.93 -40.93
N ASP A 92 7.08 -10.50 -41.28
CA ASP A 92 7.40 -9.39 -42.15
C ASP A 92 7.17 -9.89 -43.59
N ASP A 93 6.07 -9.47 -44.20
CA ASP A 93 5.90 -9.55 -45.65
C ASP A 93 5.45 -8.15 -46.11
N GLU A 94 6.46 -7.32 -46.35
CA GLU A 94 6.35 -6.14 -47.21
C GLU A 94 6.07 -6.63 -48.64
N ASP A 95 4.81 -6.62 -49.07
CA ASP A 95 4.49 -6.52 -50.50
C ASP A 95 3.65 -5.26 -50.73
N ASP A 96 4.42 -4.22 -51.07
CA ASP A 96 4.11 -3.07 -51.89
C ASP A 96 3.37 -3.52 -53.16
N ASP A 97 2.10 -3.12 -53.36
CA ASP A 97 1.50 -2.95 -54.69
C ASP A 97 0.09 -2.29 -54.58
N ASP A 98 0.10 -0.97 -54.67
CA ASP A 98 -0.83 -0.10 -55.40
C ASP A 98 -2.21 -0.65 -55.87
N ASP A 99 -3.28 -0.41 -55.10
CA ASP A 99 -4.68 -0.40 -55.60
C ASP A 99 -5.46 0.84 -55.11
N TRP A 100 -4.82 2.01 -55.11
CA TRP A 100 -5.42 3.28 -54.67
C TRP A 100 -5.41 4.41 -55.72
N LEU A 101 -5.15 4.15 -57.01
CA LEU A 101 -5.10 5.21 -58.01
C LEU A 101 -5.76 4.89 -59.38
N LEU A 102 -6.74 5.76 -59.71
CA LEU A 102 -7.36 6.11 -61.01
C LEU A 102 -8.59 5.24 -61.41
N GLY A 103 -9.84 5.73 -61.43
CA GLY A 103 -10.31 7.07 -61.77
C GLY A 103 -10.56 7.18 -63.28
N GLY A 104 -11.80 6.99 -63.74
CA GLY A 104 -12.21 7.18 -65.14
C GLY A 104 -13.42 6.36 -65.56
#